data_AF-A0A7W0QMS3-F1
#
_entry.id   AF-A0A7W0QMS3-F1
#
_cell.length_a   1.000
_cell.length_b   1.000
_cell.length_c   1.000
_cell.angle_alpha   90.00
_cell.angle_beta   90.00
_cell.angle_gamma   90.00
#
_symmetry.space_group_name_H-M   'P 1'
#
loop_
_entity.id
_entity.type
_entity.pdbx_description
1 polymer ?
#
loop_
_entity_poly.entity_id
_entity_poly.type
_entity_poly.pdbx_seq_one_letter_code
_entity_poly.pdbx_strand_id
1 'polypeptide(L)'
;GSVGRLALVGMFVAISSTAVVLKELARRNHLHAPHGRVTIGVLLLQDFIVIAVLASAPTLLRGGAEDSTQGSIAGALLNLAVVGGGVLLFGRVLLPRLLRLASSLSREAFSLSVLLASVGTAYLAAMLGLSMAAGAFLAGLILAEGEFSHQVHADVRPLRDLLASLFFISIGMLINLTGMLPVLPLVLLVAVAIIAGKTIVAAGAIAMTGTPLRVALASAFALAQVGEFSFVLGRAALEGGVISAQWWQVLLAASVITMALTPFIIGAAPGFAARLSKRRHGGVPDSLDGQRVTLKDHVVILGYGIGGQLLAQSLSELSVPYVILELNGATVRSAMARGVNIHYADVSAPEPLAAAGVERAAAVVAVISDPDASERAVKAVRTLAPEVPIITRTRYRLEAERLAAAGATLAVAEELEASLEVMSQLLARLHIPGNVVETLVDNYRRVLGTSARRASRAKAIPLDELPKEVLDAPVSSFRLAQDAWAVGRTLQAIDLRNSTGATVLAVRRASGTTTSPHGSFALASADDVFLLGDDSDILLARALLADGPRARVVPQRAAHDPTR
;
A
#
# COMPACT_ATOMS: atom_id res chain seq x y z
N GLY A 1 -30.37 -4.88 40.75
CA GLY A 1 -30.77 -3.77 39.86
C GLY A 1 -30.20 -3.97 38.47
N SER A 2 -31.03 -4.59 37.60
CA SER A 2 -30.98 -4.66 36.13
C SER A 2 -29.63 -5.03 35.46
N VAL A 3 -29.58 -6.22 34.85
CA VAL A 3 -28.56 -6.64 33.86
C VAL A 3 -28.30 -5.56 32.80
N GLY A 4 -29.31 -4.74 32.45
CA GLY A 4 -29.16 -3.60 31.54
C GLY A 4 -28.22 -2.51 32.05
N ARG A 5 -28.15 -2.28 33.37
CA ARG A 5 -27.20 -1.33 33.99
C ARG A 5 -25.75 -1.81 33.87
N LEU A 6 -25.51 -3.10 34.14
CA LEU A 6 -24.19 -3.72 33.96
C LEU A 6 -23.79 -3.79 32.49
N ALA A 7 -24.73 -4.09 31.60
CA ALA A 7 -24.49 -4.11 30.16
C ALA A 7 -24.11 -2.72 29.63
N LEU A 8 -24.72 -1.65 30.14
CA LEU A 8 -24.46 -0.29 29.70
C LEU A 8 -23.07 0.21 30.15
N VAL A 9 -22.67 -0.09 31.39
CA VAL A 9 -21.31 0.19 31.88
C VAL A 9 -20.28 -0.70 31.18
N GLY A 10 -20.61 -1.97 30.91
CA GLY A 10 -19.77 -2.87 30.12
C GLY A 10 -19.55 -2.34 28.69
N MET A 11 -20.61 -1.83 28.06
CA MET A 11 -20.55 -1.23 26.73
C MET A 11 -19.71 0.05 26.71
N PHE A 12 -19.83 0.91 27.74
CA PHE A 12 -18.97 2.08 27.90
C PHE A 12 -17.49 1.69 27.82
N VAL A 13 -17.09 0.63 28.51
CA VAL A 13 -15.70 0.16 28.49
C VAL A 13 -15.36 -0.51 27.17
N ALA A 14 -16.27 -1.30 26.59
CA ALA A 14 -16.02 -2.12 25.40
C ALA A 14 -15.70 -1.29 24.14
N ILE A 15 -16.35 -0.14 23.96
CA ILE A 15 -16.22 0.68 22.76
C ILE A 15 -14.82 1.32 22.69
N SER A 16 -14.16 1.22 21.54
CA SER A 16 -12.82 1.76 21.30
C SER A 16 -12.89 3.02 20.43
N SER A 17 -11.87 3.89 20.51
CA SER A 17 -11.85 5.14 19.73
C SER A 17 -11.42 4.89 18.29
N THR A 18 -12.34 5.04 17.33
CA THR A 18 -12.04 4.91 15.91
C THR A 18 -11.14 6.06 15.43
N ALA A 19 -11.44 7.30 15.81
CA ALA A 19 -10.70 8.48 15.36
C ALA A 19 -9.21 8.43 15.75
N VAL A 20 -8.90 8.09 17.01
CA VAL A 20 -7.53 8.04 17.51
C VAL A 20 -6.75 6.89 16.86
N VAL A 21 -7.35 5.70 16.78
CA VAL A 21 -6.67 4.51 16.25
C VAL A 21 -6.39 4.63 14.76
N LEU A 22 -7.37 5.04 13.95
CA LEU A 22 -7.17 5.19 12.51
C LEU A 22 -6.09 6.22 12.22
N LYS A 23 -6.10 7.36 12.93
CA LYS A 23 -5.08 8.40 12.77
C LYS A 23 -3.69 7.87 13.16
N GLU A 24 -3.60 7.09 14.23
CA GLU A 24 -2.33 6.53 14.67
C GLU A 24 -1.79 5.43 13.74
N LEU A 25 -2.66 4.52 13.29
CA LEU A 25 -2.30 3.51 12.29
C LEU A 25 -1.91 4.15 10.96
N ALA A 26 -2.60 5.22 10.53
CA ALA A 26 -2.24 5.98 9.33
C ALA A 26 -0.86 6.64 9.47
N ARG A 27 -0.62 7.33 10.60
CA ARG A 27 0.66 7.98 10.90
C ARG A 27 1.83 7.01 10.87
N ARG A 28 1.62 5.77 11.30
CA ARG A 28 2.64 4.70 11.32
C ARG A 28 2.66 3.83 10.06
N ASN A 29 1.84 4.13 9.05
CA ASN A 29 1.68 3.29 7.85
C ASN A 29 1.25 1.83 8.16
N HIS A 30 0.52 1.63 9.26
CA HIS A 30 0.04 0.32 9.70
C HIS A 30 -1.38 -0.01 9.23
N LEU A 31 -2.06 0.88 8.48
CA LEU A 31 -3.44 0.67 8.00
C LEU A 31 -3.61 -0.63 7.20
N HIS A 32 -2.60 -1.03 6.43
CA HIS A 32 -2.65 -2.23 5.61
C HIS A 32 -1.88 -3.42 6.19
N ALA A 33 -1.24 -3.24 7.34
CA ALA A 33 -0.65 -4.33 8.08
C ALA A 33 -1.75 -5.29 8.57
N PRO A 34 -1.45 -6.58 8.80
CA PRO A 34 -2.44 -7.57 9.24
C PRO A 34 -3.20 -7.12 10.50
N HIS A 35 -2.49 -6.59 11.50
CA HIS A 35 -3.12 -6.10 12.73
C HIS A 35 -3.96 -4.85 12.49
N GLY A 36 -3.55 -3.97 11.58
CA GLY A 36 -4.31 -2.78 11.20
C GLY A 36 -5.64 -3.13 10.56
N ARG A 37 -5.65 -4.06 9.59
CA ARG A 37 -6.89 -4.52 8.94
C ARG A 37 -7.89 -5.14 9.92
N VAL A 38 -7.40 -6.01 10.82
CA VAL A 38 -8.25 -6.61 11.87
C VAL A 38 -8.81 -5.53 12.80
N THR A 39 -7.96 -4.60 13.24
CA THR A 39 -8.37 -3.48 14.12
C THR A 39 -9.46 -2.64 13.46
N ILE A 40 -9.27 -2.24 12.20
CA ILE A 40 -10.26 -1.47 11.43
C ILE A 40 -11.58 -2.24 11.32
N GLY A 41 -11.53 -3.53 11.02
CA GLY A 41 -12.74 -4.37 10.95
C GLY A 41 -13.52 -4.40 12.26
N VAL A 42 -12.81 -4.54 13.39
CA VAL A 42 -13.44 -4.50 14.73
C VAL A 42 -14.01 -3.13 15.04
N LEU A 43 -13.29 -2.04 14.73
CA LEU A 43 -13.77 -0.67 14.95
C LEU A 43 -15.05 -0.38 14.16
N LEU A 44 -15.11 -0.80 12.90
CA LEU A 44 -16.32 -0.64 12.08
C LEU A 44 -17.52 -1.40 12.66
N LEU A 45 -17.29 -2.62 13.16
CA LEU A 45 -18.32 -3.39 13.84
C LEU A 45 -18.77 -2.70 15.13
N GLN A 46 -17.83 -2.18 15.93
CA GLN A 46 -18.13 -1.44 17.15
C GLN A 46 -18.96 -0.20 16.85
N ASP A 47 -18.58 0.60 15.86
CA ASP A 47 -19.32 1.81 15.47
C ASP A 47 -20.77 1.47 15.12
N PHE A 48 -21.01 0.38 14.38
CA PHE A 48 -22.36 -0.11 14.08
C PHE A 48 -23.16 -0.49 15.34
N ILE A 49 -22.53 -1.24 16.26
CA ILE A 49 -23.16 -1.66 17.53
C ILE A 49 -23.48 -0.46 18.40
N VAL A 50 -22.55 0.49 18.51
CA VAL A 50 -22.69 1.72 19.31
C VAL A 50 -23.94 2.48 18.93
N ILE A 51 -24.22 2.61 17.63
CA ILE A 51 -25.39 3.34 17.13
C ILE A 51 -26.68 2.65 17.58
N ALA A 52 -26.77 1.33 17.43
CA ALA A 52 -27.92 0.55 17.89
C ALA A 52 -28.13 0.67 19.41
N VAL A 53 -27.03 0.66 20.18
CA VAL A 53 -27.08 0.86 21.64
C VAL A 53 -27.53 2.28 21.99
N LEU A 54 -26.96 3.31 21.37
CA LEU A 54 -27.31 4.70 21.64
C LEU A 54 -28.74 5.05 21.23
N ALA A 55 -29.28 4.38 20.22
CA ALA A 55 -30.67 4.53 19.83
C ALA A 55 -31.63 3.86 20.82
N SER A 56 -31.22 2.74 21.42
CA SER A 56 -32.02 2.01 22.43
C SER A 56 -31.77 2.47 23.87
N ALA A 57 -30.71 3.22 24.14
CA ALA A 57 -30.31 3.63 25.49
C ALA A 57 -31.44 4.28 26.32
N PRO A 58 -32.28 5.20 25.78
CA PRO A 58 -33.38 5.78 26.56
C PRO A 58 -34.39 4.74 27.05
N THR A 59 -34.64 3.68 26.26
CA THR A 59 -35.54 2.58 26.63
C THR A 59 -34.90 1.64 27.67
N LEU A 60 -33.59 1.40 27.55
CA LEU A 60 -32.85 0.54 28.47
C LEU A 60 -32.64 1.18 29.85
N LEU A 61 -32.51 2.51 29.91
CA LEU A 61 -32.24 3.26 31.13
C LEU A 61 -33.50 3.51 31.99
N ARG A 62 -34.69 3.59 31.37
CA ARG A 62 -35.97 3.84 32.05
C ARG A 62 -36.56 2.63 32.81
N GLY A 63 -35.83 1.52 32.88
CA GLY A 63 -36.26 0.20 33.36
C GLY A 63 -37.52 0.12 34.23
N GLY A 64 -38.52 -0.65 33.75
CA GLY A 64 -39.45 -1.39 34.60
C GLY A 64 -40.59 -0.61 35.25
N ALA A 65 -41.20 0.37 34.58
CA ALA A 65 -42.58 0.71 34.90
C ALA A 65 -43.48 -0.35 34.25
N GLU A 66 -44.15 -1.13 35.11
CA GLU A 66 -45.31 -1.93 34.78
C GLU A 66 -46.34 -1.01 34.11
N ASP A 67 -46.32 -0.92 32.78
CA ASP A 67 -47.54 -0.83 31.98
C ASP A 67 -47.23 -0.86 30.48
N SER A 68 -47.98 -1.73 29.82
CA SER A 68 -48.18 -1.85 28.38
C SER A 68 -47.03 -2.44 27.54
N THR A 69 -47.46 -3.05 26.45
CA THR A 69 -46.82 -3.67 25.28
C THR A 69 -45.51 -3.04 24.74
N GLN A 70 -45.03 -1.93 25.32
CA GLN A 70 -43.81 -1.18 24.99
C GLN A 70 -42.53 -1.70 25.69
N GLY A 71 -42.63 -2.60 26.67
CA GLY A 71 -41.47 -3.18 27.37
C GLY A 71 -40.79 -4.35 26.67
N SER A 72 -41.33 -4.87 25.56
CA SER A 72 -40.71 -5.97 24.82
C SER A 72 -39.61 -5.48 23.89
N ILE A 73 -38.57 -6.28 23.68
CA ILE A 73 -37.50 -6.02 22.68
C ILE A 73 -38.13 -5.73 21.30
N ALA A 74 -39.25 -6.38 20.96
CA ALA A 74 -39.99 -6.13 19.73
C ALA A 74 -40.64 -4.73 19.70
N GLY A 75 -41.13 -4.21 20.82
CA GLY A 75 -41.66 -2.85 20.93
C GLY A 75 -40.57 -1.78 20.78
N ALA A 76 -39.40 -2.00 21.37
CA ALA A 76 -38.24 -1.13 21.19
C ALA A 76 -37.74 -1.14 19.73
N LEU A 77 -37.70 -2.32 19.09
CA LEU A 77 -37.34 -2.46 17.67
C LEU A 77 -38.36 -1.80 16.74
N LEU A 78 -39.66 -1.93 17.02
CA LEU A 78 -40.72 -1.26 16.27
C LEU A 78 -40.63 0.26 16.42
N ASN A 79 -40.43 0.76 17.63
CA ASN A 79 -40.25 2.19 17.88
C ASN A 79 -39.00 2.73 17.15
N LEU A 80 -37.90 1.98 17.20
CA LEU A 80 -36.69 2.31 16.46
C LEU A 80 -36.92 2.32 14.94
N ALA A 81 -37.68 1.36 14.41
CA ALA A 81 -38.01 1.29 12.98
C ALA A 81 -38.93 2.43 12.55
N VAL A 82 -39.94 2.78 13.36
CA VAL A 82 -40.90 3.85 13.06
C VAL A 82 -40.22 5.22 13.18
N VAL A 83 -39.53 5.48 14.29
CA VAL A 83 -38.86 6.76 14.52
C VAL A 83 -37.66 6.92 13.59
N GLY A 84 -36.81 5.88 13.49
CA GLY A 84 -35.67 5.87 12.57
C GLY A 84 -36.13 5.97 11.11
N GLY A 85 -37.17 5.24 10.72
CA GLY A 85 -37.79 5.32 9.39
C GLY A 85 -38.38 6.70 9.10
N GLY A 86 -39.04 7.33 10.07
CA GLY A 86 -39.56 8.69 9.95
C GLY A 86 -38.45 9.73 9.76
N VAL A 87 -37.38 9.65 10.56
CA VAL A 87 -36.20 10.50 10.42
C VAL A 87 -35.49 10.27 9.07
N LEU A 88 -35.36 9.02 8.64
CA LEU A 88 -34.77 8.67 7.34
C LEU A 88 -35.60 9.20 6.17
N LEU A 89 -36.93 9.02 6.22
CA LEU A 89 -37.83 9.51 5.18
C LEU A 89 -37.81 11.04 5.11
N PHE A 90 -37.92 11.70 6.25
CA PHE A 90 -37.87 13.16 6.34
C PHE A 90 -36.51 13.70 5.87
N GLY A 91 -35.42 13.09 6.34
CA GLY A 91 -34.08 13.47 5.96
C GLY A 91 -33.84 13.28 4.46
N ARG A 92 -34.28 12.16 3.88
CA ARG A 92 -34.14 11.87 2.44
C ARG A 92 -34.92 12.85 1.56
N VAL A 93 -35.97 13.50 2.06
CA VAL A 93 -36.74 14.51 1.32
C VAL A 93 -36.24 15.94 1.57
N LEU A 94 -35.98 16.30 2.83
CA LEU A 94 -35.62 17.66 3.21
C LEU A 94 -34.15 17.98 2.92
N LEU A 95 -33.21 17.07 3.24
CA LEU A 95 -31.77 17.33 3.06
C LEU A 95 -31.41 17.64 1.61
N PRO A 96 -31.80 16.85 0.60
CA PRO A 96 -31.42 17.14 -0.78
C PRO A 96 -32.00 18.46 -1.30
N ARG A 97 -33.16 18.90 -0.78
CA ARG A 97 -33.74 20.22 -1.14
C ARG A 97 -32.92 21.35 -0.54
N LEU A 98 -32.59 21.25 0.75
CA LEU A 98 -31.79 22.23 1.46
C LEU A 98 -30.37 22.34 0.85
N LEU A 99 -29.75 21.20 0.54
CA LEU A 99 -28.43 21.17 -0.08
C LEU A 99 -28.41 21.69 -1.52
N ARG A 100 -29.45 21.40 -2.32
CA ARG A 100 -29.58 22.00 -3.67
C ARG A 100 -29.61 23.52 -3.61
N LEU A 101 -30.45 24.09 -2.75
CA LEU A 101 -30.53 25.54 -2.54
C LEU A 101 -29.19 26.14 -2.09
N ALA A 102 -28.49 25.45 -1.18
CA ALA A 102 -27.21 25.92 -0.66
C ALA A 102 -26.07 25.82 -1.69
N SER A 103 -26.09 24.77 -2.52
CA SER A 103 -25.08 24.52 -3.56
C SER A 103 -25.06 25.63 -4.61
N SER A 104 -26.20 26.30 -4.87
CA SER A 104 -26.30 27.42 -5.79
C SER A 104 -25.83 28.77 -5.24
N LEU A 105 -25.52 28.87 -3.94
CA LEU A 105 -25.16 30.14 -3.28
C LEU A 105 -23.64 30.30 -3.13
N SER A 106 -23.01 29.44 -2.32
CA SER A 106 -21.56 29.43 -2.12
C SER A 106 -21.08 28.14 -1.43
N ARG A 107 -19.77 27.91 -1.40
CA ARG A 107 -19.15 26.77 -0.70
C ARG A 107 -19.37 26.85 0.82
N GLU A 108 -19.35 28.05 1.39
CA GLU A 108 -19.62 28.32 2.81
C GLU A 108 -21.09 28.04 3.14
N ALA A 109 -22.01 28.52 2.29
CA ALA A 109 -23.45 28.27 2.44
C ALA A 109 -23.76 26.77 2.39
N PHE A 110 -23.11 26.04 1.49
CA PHE A 110 -23.20 24.58 1.41
C PHE A 110 -22.72 23.91 2.70
N SER A 111 -21.51 24.24 3.17
CA SER A 111 -20.94 23.66 4.40
C SER A 111 -21.81 23.93 5.64
N LEU A 112 -22.30 25.17 5.79
CA LEU A 112 -23.24 25.54 6.84
C LEU A 112 -24.56 24.78 6.74
N SER A 113 -25.05 24.55 5.52
CA SER A 113 -26.28 23.80 5.28
C SER A 113 -26.14 22.32 5.63
N VAL A 114 -24.97 21.72 5.37
CA VAL A 114 -24.67 20.36 5.82
C VAL A 114 -24.60 20.28 7.35
N LEU A 115 -23.99 21.27 8.01
CA LEU A 115 -23.96 21.35 9.47
C LEU A 115 -25.38 21.51 10.04
N LEU A 116 -26.17 22.43 9.49
CA LEU A 116 -27.56 22.66 9.87
C LEU A 116 -28.41 21.41 9.66
N ALA A 117 -28.24 20.71 8.54
CA ALA A 117 -28.91 19.45 8.28
C ALA A 117 -28.53 18.38 9.30
N SER A 118 -27.25 18.28 9.66
CA SER A 118 -26.75 17.30 10.62
C SER A 118 -27.28 17.56 12.02
N VAL A 119 -27.18 18.80 12.51
CA VAL A 119 -27.69 19.22 13.82
C VAL A 119 -29.22 19.19 13.87
N GLY A 120 -29.88 19.65 12.81
CA GLY A 120 -31.33 19.66 12.70
C GLY A 120 -31.92 18.25 12.69
N THR A 121 -31.31 17.33 11.95
CA THR A 121 -31.73 15.91 11.95
C THR A 121 -31.48 15.26 13.30
N ALA A 122 -30.33 15.55 13.94
CA ALA A 122 -30.06 15.10 15.30
C ALA A 122 -31.11 15.60 16.30
N TYR A 123 -31.49 16.88 16.21
CA TYR A 123 -32.50 17.50 17.06
C TYR A 123 -33.89 16.90 16.84
N LEU A 124 -34.31 16.74 15.59
CA LEU A 124 -35.58 16.08 15.25
C LEU A 124 -35.64 14.64 15.76
N ALA A 125 -34.55 13.88 15.59
CA ALA A 125 -34.44 12.54 16.13
C ALA A 125 -34.59 12.52 17.65
N ALA A 126 -33.99 13.49 18.36
CA ALA A 126 -34.13 13.63 19.80
C ALA A 126 -35.55 13.97 20.25
N MET A 127 -36.27 14.81 19.51
CA MET A 127 -37.69 15.09 19.78
C MET A 127 -38.56 13.83 19.63
N LEU A 128 -38.19 12.92 18.73
CA LEU A 128 -38.87 11.65 18.52
C LEU A 128 -38.36 10.53 19.46
N GLY A 129 -37.50 10.85 20.42
CA GLY A 129 -37.05 9.92 21.47
C GLY A 129 -35.80 9.10 21.14
N LEU A 130 -35.11 9.37 20.02
CA LEU A 130 -33.76 8.84 19.77
C LEU A 130 -32.70 9.68 20.48
N SER A 131 -31.46 9.21 20.54
CA SER A 131 -30.35 10.07 20.97
C SER A 131 -29.94 11.03 19.85
N MET A 132 -29.45 12.22 20.22
CA MET A 132 -28.86 13.19 19.29
C MET A 132 -27.74 12.55 18.45
N ALA A 133 -26.93 11.67 19.06
CA ALA A 133 -25.86 10.95 18.38
C ALA A 133 -26.38 9.99 17.31
N ALA A 134 -27.44 9.23 17.59
CA ALA A 134 -28.08 8.36 16.60
C ALA A 134 -28.68 9.18 15.45
N GLY A 135 -29.33 10.31 15.74
CA GLY A 135 -29.85 11.21 14.72
C GLY A 135 -28.77 11.86 13.83
N ALA A 136 -27.65 12.28 14.42
CA ALA A 136 -26.50 12.79 13.67
C ALA A 136 -25.88 11.71 12.76
N PHE A 137 -25.82 10.46 13.24
CA PHE A 137 -25.36 9.33 12.42
C PHE A 137 -26.30 9.06 11.24
N LEU A 138 -27.61 9.01 11.48
CA LEU A 138 -28.61 8.84 10.41
C LEU A 138 -28.51 9.97 9.36
N ALA A 139 -28.29 11.21 9.80
CA ALA A 139 -28.05 12.34 8.89
C ALA A 139 -26.82 12.07 8.01
N GLY A 140 -25.71 11.61 8.60
CA GLY A 140 -24.50 11.24 7.88
C GLY A 140 -24.73 10.13 6.84
N LEU A 141 -25.51 9.10 7.18
CA LEU A 141 -25.85 8.00 6.26
C LEU A 141 -26.66 8.51 5.05
N ILE A 142 -27.67 9.35 5.29
CA ILE A 142 -28.49 9.95 4.23
C ILE A 142 -27.62 10.83 3.32
N LEU A 143 -26.70 11.61 3.90
CA LEU A 143 -25.78 12.47 3.15
C LEU A 143 -24.77 11.66 2.33
N ALA A 144 -24.30 10.52 2.84
CA ALA A 144 -23.34 9.65 2.17
C ALA A 144 -23.94 8.97 0.92
N GLU A 145 -25.25 8.67 0.92
CA GLU A 145 -25.96 8.11 -0.24
C GLU A 145 -26.49 9.18 -1.22
N GLY A 146 -26.36 10.47 -0.88
CA GLY A 146 -26.94 11.57 -1.64
C GLY A 146 -26.13 12.00 -2.88
N GLU A 147 -26.77 12.80 -3.74
CA GLU A 147 -26.18 13.37 -4.97
C GLU A 147 -24.92 14.22 -4.70
N PHE A 148 -24.81 14.81 -3.50
CA PHE A 148 -23.69 15.66 -3.10
C PHE A 148 -22.67 14.95 -2.20
N SER A 149 -22.68 13.62 -2.07
CA SER A 149 -21.84 12.88 -1.11
C SER A 149 -20.35 13.22 -1.22
N HIS A 150 -19.80 13.32 -2.43
CA HIS A 150 -18.40 13.69 -2.65
C HIS A 150 -18.07 15.11 -2.14
N GLN A 151 -18.96 16.06 -2.38
CA GLN A 151 -18.77 17.44 -1.93
C GLN A 151 -18.95 17.56 -0.41
N VAL A 152 -19.96 16.88 0.16
CA VAL A 152 -20.13 16.73 1.61
C VAL A 152 -18.85 16.18 2.24
N HIS A 153 -18.27 15.12 1.67
CA HIS A 153 -17.04 14.55 2.18
C HIS A 153 -15.84 15.49 2.12
N ALA A 154 -15.72 16.34 1.10
CA ALA A 154 -14.64 17.32 1.01
C ALA A 154 -14.83 18.48 2.00
N ASP A 155 -16.05 19.00 2.10
CA ASP A 155 -16.32 20.26 2.78
C ASP A 155 -16.58 20.09 4.29
N VAL A 156 -17.03 18.90 4.71
CA VAL A 156 -17.24 18.56 6.12
C VAL A 156 -15.96 18.10 6.82
N ARG A 157 -14.96 17.58 6.10
CA ARG A 157 -13.69 17.10 6.71
C ARG A 157 -13.06 18.12 7.66
N PRO A 158 -12.85 19.40 7.27
CA PRO A 158 -12.28 20.40 8.17
C PRO A 158 -13.17 20.68 9.39
N LEU A 159 -14.50 20.75 9.19
CA LEU A 159 -15.45 20.95 10.29
C LEU A 159 -15.43 19.78 11.27
N ARG A 160 -15.44 18.54 10.77
CA ARG A 160 -15.35 17.32 11.58
C ARG A 160 -14.08 17.35 12.44
N ASP A 161 -12.94 17.67 11.85
CA ASP A 161 -11.65 17.68 12.56
C ASP A 161 -11.61 18.79 13.63
N LEU A 162 -12.18 19.96 13.33
CA LEU A 162 -12.31 21.07 14.29
C LEU A 162 -13.28 20.73 15.43
N LEU A 163 -14.47 20.21 15.12
CA LEU A 163 -15.47 19.82 16.10
C LEU A 163 -14.99 18.65 16.97
N ALA A 164 -14.27 17.68 16.39
CA ALA A 164 -13.64 16.60 17.16
C ALA A 164 -12.58 17.15 18.12
N SER A 165 -11.77 18.12 17.67
CA SER A 165 -10.79 18.78 18.53
C SER A 165 -11.47 19.52 19.69
N LEU A 166 -12.54 20.29 19.39
CA LEU A 166 -13.33 20.99 20.40
C LEU A 166 -14.01 20.02 21.37
N PHE A 167 -14.51 18.88 20.88
CA PHE A 167 -15.08 17.82 21.71
C PHE A 167 -14.06 17.29 22.72
N PHE A 168 -12.84 16.94 22.27
CA PHE A 168 -11.80 16.44 23.18
C PHE A 168 -11.34 17.49 24.19
N ILE A 169 -11.23 18.76 23.79
CA ILE A 169 -10.94 19.87 24.72
C ILE A 169 -12.07 19.96 25.76
N SER A 170 -13.33 19.91 25.33
CA SER A 170 -14.49 19.98 26.21
C SER A 170 -14.51 18.83 27.22
N ILE A 171 -14.28 17.60 26.78
CA ILE A 171 -14.18 16.42 27.66
C ILE A 171 -13.07 16.60 28.70
N GLY A 172 -11.92 17.15 28.30
CA GLY A 172 -10.84 17.48 29.24
C GLY A 172 -11.27 18.50 30.30
N MET A 173 -12.05 19.53 29.93
CA MET A 173 -12.57 20.53 30.86
C MET A 173 -13.65 19.99 31.82
N LEU A 174 -14.31 18.87 31.49
CA LEU A 174 -15.28 18.23 32.39
C LEU A 174 -14.62 17.53 33.59
N ILE A 175 -13.31 17.30 33.55
CA ILE A 175 -12.57 16.64 34.62
C ILE A 175 -12.35 17.62 35.76
N ASN A 176 -12.92 17.31 36.93
CA ASN A 176 -12.66 18.08 38.14
C ASN A 176 -11.34 17.63 38.77
N LEU A 177 -10.24 18.31 38.42
CA LEU A 177 -8.88 18.03 38.92
C LEU A 177 -8.84 17.99 40.45
N THR A 178 -9.43 18.97 41.12
CA THR A 178 -9.42 19.11 42.58
C THR A 178 -10.11 17.93 43.27
N GLY A 179 -11.25 17.49 42.73
CA GLY A 179 -11.96 16.30 43.21
C GLY A 179 -11.32 14.98 42.80
N MET A 180 -10.52 14.97 41.73
CA MET A 180 -9.86 13.77 41.20
C MET A 180 -8.59 13.41 41.96
N LEU A 181 -7.82 14.38 42.44
CA LEU A 181 -6.52 14.15 43.11
C LEU A 181 -6.58 13.06 44.20
N PRO A 182 -7.55 13.07 45.14
CA PRO A 182 -7.65 12.05 46.17
C PRO A 182 -7.95 10.64 45.65
N VAL A 183 -8.64 10.53 44.51
CA VAL A 183 -9.04 9.26 43.89
C VAL A 183 -8.15 8.87 42.70
N LEU A 184 -7.07 9.62 42.45
CA LEU A 184 -6.15 9.37 41.34
C LEU A 184 -5.60 7.93 41.31
N PRO A 185 -5.24 7.29 42.45
CA PRO A 185 -4.83 5.89 42.43
C PRO A 185 -5.91 4.95 41.88
N LEU A 186 -7.18 5.20 42.23
CA LEU A 186 -8.32 4.44 41.71
C LEU A 186 -8.50 4.69 40.21
N VAL A 187 -8.35 5.93 39.74
CA VAL A 187 -8.41 6.27 38.30
C VAL A 187 -7.34 5.51 37.51
N LEU A 188 -6.10 5.50 38.00
CA LEU A 188 -5.00 4.78 37.36
C LEU A 188 -5.22 3.26 37.36
N LEU A 189 -5.69 2.71 38.48
CA LEU A 189 -6.06 1.30 38.59
C LEU A 189 -7.15 0.93 37.57
N VAL A 190 -8.20 1.74 37.46
CA VAL A 190 -9.28 1.54 36.48
C VAL A 190 -8.76 1.66 35.06
N ALA A 191 -7.90 2.64 34.75
CA ALA A 191 -7.30 2.78 33.42
C ALA A 191 -6.47 1.55 33.03
N VAL A 192 -5.64 1.04 33.94
CA VAL A 192 -4.85 -0.19 33.73
C VAL A 192 -5.78 -1.40 33.57
N ALA A 193 -6.82 -1.50 34.40
CA ALA A 193 -7.80 -2.59 34.31
C ALA A 193 -8.55 -2.59 32.97
N ILE A 194 -8.92 -1.40 32.45
CA ILE A 194 -9.53 -1.25 31.13
C ILE A 194 -8.56 -1.74 30.05
N ILE A 195 -7.32 -1.24 30.04
CA ILE A 195 -6.33 -1.60 29.02
C ILE A 195 -6.05 -3.11 29.06
N ALA A 196 -5.78 -3.65 30.24
CA ALA A 196 -5.47 -5.08 30.42
C ALA A 196 -6.69 -5.96 30.06
N GLY A 197 -7.86 -5.63 30.59
CA GLY A 197 -9.09 -6.38 30.36
C GLY A 197 -9.47 -6.40 28.89
N LYS A 198 -9.50 -5.23 28.22
CA LYS A 198 -9.79 -5.15 26.78
C LYS A 198 -8.74 -5.86 25.95
N THR A 199 -7.46 -5.75 26.30
CA THR A 199 -6.40 -6.45 25.58
C THR A 199 -6.58 -7.97 25.67
N ILE A 200 -6.89 -8.51 26.86
CA ILE A 200 -7.11 -9.95 27.06
C ILE A 200 -8.32 -10.43 26.25
N VAL A 201 -9.46 -9.74 26.37
CA VAL A 201 -10.70 -10.11 25.69
C VAL A 201 -10.55 -10.00 24.17
N ALA A 202 -9.99 -8.90 23.68
CA ALA A 202 -9.78 -8.70 22.24
C ALA A 202 -8.76 -9.69 21.67
N ALA A 203 -7.64 -9.93 22.37
CA ALA A 203 -6.64 -10.89 21.91
C ALA A 203 -7.21 -12.32 21.88
N GLY A 204 -7.98 -12.71 22.90
CA GLY A 204 -8.67 -13.99 22.94
C GLY A 204 -9.67 -14.15 21.80
N ALA A 205 -10.56 -13.18 21.60
CA ALA A 205 -11.55 -13.20 20.54
C ALA A 205 -10.92 -13.24 19.14
N ILE A 206 -9.86 -12.46 18.91
CA ILE A 206 -9.15 -12.46 17.62
C ILE A 206 -8.38 -13.77 17.44
N ALA A 207 -7.72 -14.30 18.47
CA ALA A 207 -7.01 -15.58 18.37
C ALA A 207 -7.93 -16.76 18.04
N MET A 208 -9.18 -16.76 18.53
CA MET A 208 -10.19 -17.78 18.21
C MET A 208 -10.53 -17.86 16.71
N THR A 209 -10.25 -16.80 15.93
CA THR A 209 -10.43 -16.82 14.47
C THR A 209 -9.31 -17.55 13.71
N GLY A 210 -8.32 -18.11 14.43
CA GLY A 210 -7.12 -18.69 13.83
C GLY A 210 -6.08 -17.65 13.42
N THR A 211 -6.21 -16.41 13.89
CA THR A 211 -5.24 -15.33 13.65
C THR A 211 -3.98 -15.56 14.50
N PRO A 212 -2.76 -15.36 13.95
CA PRO A 212 -1.52 -15.49 14.71
C PRO A 212 -1.53 -14.64 15.99
N LEU A 213 -1.03 -15.19 17.10
CA LEU A 213 -1.04 -14.53 18.42
C LEU A 213 -0.40 -13.12 18.38
N ARG A 214 0.67 -12.95 17.60
CA ARG A 214 1.31 -11.63 17.40
C ARG A 214 0.34 -10.61 16.81
N VAL A 215 -0.39 -10.99 15.76
CA VAL A 215 -1.37 -10.12 15.10
C VAL A 215 -2.52 -9.86 16.06
N ALA A 216 -3.02 -10.89 16.74
CA ALA A 216 -4.09 -10.77 17.73
C ALA A 216 -3.75 -9.81 18.87
N LEU A 217 -2.55 -9.93 19.46
CA LEU A 217 -2.09 -9.03 20.51
C LEU A 217 -1.89 -7.60 20.01
N ALA A 218 -1.26 -7.43 18.84
CA ALA A 218 -1.04 -6.10 18.27
C ALA A 218 -2.36 -5.37 17.97
N SER A 219 -3.35 -6.09 17.43
CA SER A 219 -4.71 -5.58 17.25
C SER A 219 -5.40 -5.28 18.58
N ALA A 220 -5.26 -6.16 19.57
CA ALA A 220 -5.87 -5.98 20.89
C ALA A 220 -5.35 -4.74 21.62
N PHE A 221 -4.04 -4.47 21.55
CA PHE A 221 -3.45 -3.23 22.09
C PHE A 221 -3.99 -1.98 21.38
N ALA A 222 -4.24 -2.05 20.08
CA ALA A 222 -4.85 -0.95 19.33
C ALA A 222 -6.35 -0.76 19.63
N LEU A 223 -7.00 -1.72 20.31
CA LEU A 223 -8.40 -1.66 20.73
C LEU A 223 -8.55 -1.39 22.23
N ALA A 224 -7.47 -1.29 23.00
CA ALA A 224 -7.47 -1.31 24.45
C ALA A 224 -8.00 -0.02 25.12
N GLN A 225 -8.13 1.06 24.37
CA GLN A 225 -8.60 2.37 24.81
C GLN A 225 -10.11 2.50 24.74
N VAL A 226 -10.65 3.45 25.51
CA VAL A 226 -12.07 3.81 25.47
C VAL A 226 -12.36 4.78 24.31
N GLY A 227 -13.51 4.62 23.65
CA GLY A 227 -13.95 5.45 22.53
C GLY A 227 -14.75 6.70 22.91
N GLU A 228 -14.81 7.67 21.99
CA GLU A 228 -15.55 8.93 22.17
C GLU A 228 -17.05 8.74 22.43
N PHE A 229 -17.67 7.73 21.83
CA PHE A 229 -19.09 7.43 22.02
C PHE A 229 -19.40 6.94 23.44
N SER A 230 -18.41 6.44 24.16
CA SER A 230 -18.53 6.05 25.55
C SER A 230 -18.92 7.25 26.41
N PHE A 231 -18.44 8.46 26.11
CA PHE A 231 -18.81 9.66 26.87
C PHE A 231 -20.31 10.00 26.75
N VAL A 232 -20.89 9.78 25.57
CA VAL A 232 -22.34 9.98 25.35
C VAL A 232 -23.13 8.95 26.16
N LEU A 233 -22.71 7.68 26.10
CA LEU A 233 -23.37 6.60 26.84
C LEU A 233 -23.23 6.77 28.36
N GLY A 234 -22.06 7.17 28.84
CA GLY A 234 -21.80 7.39 30.26
C GLY A 234 -22.55 8.60 30.80
N ARG A 235 -22.74 9.67 30.01
CA ARG A 235 -23.63 10.77 30.40
C ARG A 235 -25.08 10.32 30.52
N ALA A 236 -25.57 9.54 29.55
CA ALA A 236 -26.91 8.97 29.64
C ALA A 236 -27.06 8.04 30.86
N ALA A 237 -26.01 7.28 31.20
CA ALA A 237 -25.95 6.45 32.41
C ALA A 237 -26.03 7.28 33.69
N LEU A 238 -25.35 8.42 33.75
CA LEU A 238 -25.38 9.34 34.89
C LEU A 238 -26.77 9.95 35.06
N GLU A 239 -27.36 10.46 33.97
CA GLU A 239 -28.70 11.06 33.96
C GLU A 239 -29.78 10.02 34.31
N GLY A 240 -29.61 8.76 33.88
CA GLY A 240 -30.47 7.64 34.23
C GLY A 240 -30.24 7.04 35.63
N GLY A 241 -29.34 7.62 36.44
CA GLY A 241 -29.04 7.14 37.80
C GLY A 241 -28.38 5.76 37.86
N VAL A 242 -27.76 5.32 36.76
CA VAL A 242 -27.05 4.04 36.67
C VAL A 242 -25.66 4.11 37.30
N ILE A 243 -24.97 5.23 37.10
CA ILE A 243 -23.66 5.52 37.70
C ILE A 243 -23.75 6.76 38.58
N SER A 244 -22.99 6.79 39.66
CA SER A 244 -22.87 7.97 40.51
C SER A 244 -21.96 9.01 39.87
N ALA A 245 -22.08 10.28 40.28
CA ALA A 245 -21.20 11.36 39.82
C ALA A 245 -19.71 11.07 40.10
N GLN A 246 -19.41 10.37 41.20
CA GLN A 246 -18.05 9.96 41.53
C GLN A 246 -17.51 8.93 40.53
N TRP A 247 -18.30 7.88 40.22
CA TRP A 247 -17.91 6.88 39.22
C TRP A 247 -17.82 7.46 37.82
N TRP A 248 -18.69 8.42 37.48
CA TRP A 248 -18.59 9.17 36.23
C TRP A 248 -17.24 9.89 36.11
N GLN A 249 -16.80 10.61 37.13
CA GLN A 249 -15.50 11.29 37.14
C GLN A 249 -14.33 10.29 37.01
N VAL A 250 -14.40 9.14 37.70
CA VAL A 250 -13.37 8.08 37.62
C VAL A 250 -13.29 7.50 36.20
N LEU A 251 -14.44 7.15 35.60
CA LEU A 251 -14.51 6.58 34.26
C LEU A 251 -14.10 7.60 33.18
N LEU A 252 -14.53 8.85 33.32
CA LEU A 252 -14.14 9.96 32.44
C LEU A 252 -12.63 10.14 32.42
N ALA A 253 -12.02 10.29 33.60
CA ALA A 253 -10.58 10.49 33.75
C ALA A 253 -9.77 9.28 33.26
N ALA A 254 -10.19 8.06 33.61
CA ALA A 254 -9.54 6.84 33.14
C ALA A 254 -9.58 6.72 31.62
N SER A 255 -10.74 7.04 31.00
CA SER A 255 -10.91 7.02 29.55
C SER A 255 -9.95 8.01 28.87
N VAL A 256 -9.87 9.25 29.35
CA VAL A 256 -8.95 10.26 28.83
C VAL A 256 -7.49 9.81 28.94
N ILE A 257 -7.09 9.21 30.07
CA ILE A 257 -5.74 8.63 30.23
C ILE A 257 -5.49 7.51 29.21
N THR A 258 -6.45 6.60 29.00
CA THR A 258 -6.29 5.52 28.01
C THR A 258 -6.12 6.07 26.60
N MET A 259 -6.87 7.11 26.22
CA MET A 259 -6.76 7.78 24.92
C MET A 259 -5.41 8.49 24.77
N ALA A 260 -4.95 9.20 25.80
CA ALA A 260 -3.66 9.87 25.81
C ALA A 260 -2.48 8.87 25.68
N LEU A 261 -2.60 7.69 26.28
CA LEU A 261 -1.60 6.62 26.19
C LEU A 261 -1.64 5.84 24.87
N THR A 262 -2.74 5.94 24.10
CA THR A 262 -2.98 5.13 22.89
C THR A 262 -1.85 5.23 21.85
N PRO A 263 -1.33 6.42 21.48
CA PRO A 263 -0.25 6.51 20.50
C PRO A 263 1.03 5.76 20.90
N PHE A 264 1.32 5.71 22.20
CA PHE A 264 2.48 5.00 22.76
C PHE A 264 2.24 3.49 22.78
N ILE A 265 1.04 3.07 23.20
CA ILE A 265 0.62 1.66 23.24
C ILE A 265 0.65 1.07 21.82
N ILE A 266 0.01 1.72 20.85
CA ILE A 266 -0.01 1.27 19.43
C ILE A 266 1.40 1.21 18.87
N GLY A 267 2.27 2.15 19.26
CA GLY A 267 3.67 2.13 18.82
C GLY A 267 4.49 1.00 19.37
N ALA A 268 4.30 0.66 20.65
CA ALA A 268 5.02 -0.45 21.29
C ALA A 268 4.43 -1.82 20.94
N ALA A 269 3.16 -1.87 20.51
CA ALA A 269 2.39 -3.10 20.33
C ALA A 269 3.06 -4.14 19.39
N PRO A 270 3.54 -3.80 18.18
CA PRO A 270 4.16 -4.80 17.30
C PRO A 270 5.43 -5.43 17.89
N GLY A 271 6.24 -4.63 18.58
CA GLY A 271 7.47 -5.09 19.24
C GLY A 271 7.18 -5.96 20.47
N PHE A 272 6.23 -5.55 21.30
CA PHE A 272 5.82 -6.30 22.48
C PHE A 272 5.14 -7.63 22.11
N ALA A 273 4.21 -7.60 21.15
CA ALA A 273 3.53 -8.78 20.63
C ALA A 273 4.50 -9.80 20.04
N ALA A 274 5.56 -9.33 19.37
CA ALA A 274 6.61 -10.20 18.85
C ALA A 274 7.43 -10.89 19.94
N ARG A 275 7.77 -10.19 21.03
CA ARG A 275 8.50 -10.80 22.16
C ARG A 275 7.65 -11.86 22.87
N LEU A 276 6.35 -11.60 23.04
CA LEU A 276 5.44 -12.49 23.76
C LEU A 276 5.07 -13.74 22.92
N SER A 277 4.90 -13.58 21.61
CA SER A 277 4.56 -14.69 20.71
C SER A 277 5.66 -15.71 20.50
N LYS A 278 6.94 -15.34 20.66
CA LYS A 278 8.08 -16.28 20.62
C LYS A 278 7.95 -17.47 21.60
N ARG A 279 7.13 -17.35 22.66
CA ARG A 279 6.93 -18.39 23.68
C ARG A 279 5.82 -19.41 23.38
N ARG A 280 5.02 -19.25 22.30
CA ARG A 280 3.85 -20.11 22.03
C ARG A 280 3.60 -20.39 20.54
N HIS A 281 4.61 -20.91 19.82
CA HIS A 281 4.36 -21.52 18.51
C HIS A 281 3.69 -22.88 18.71
N GLY A 282 2.36 -22.93 18.68
CA GLY A 282 1.60 -24.16 18.74
C GLY A 282 0.35 -24.06 17.87
N GLY A 283 0.29 -24.90 16.83
CA GLY A 283 -0.98 -25.33 16.22
C GLY A 283 -1.38 -24.73 14.88
N VAL A 284 -0.47 -24.42 13.95
CA VAL A 284 -0.87 -24.21 12.54
C VAL A 284 -0.44 -25.42 11.70
N PRO A 285 -1.36 -26.07 10.94
CA PRO A 285 -1.12 -27.41 10.38
C PRO A 285 -0.06 -27.52 9.27
N ASP A 286 0.45 -26.40 8.74
CA ASP A 286 1.39 -26.38 7.59
C ASP A 286 2.50 -25.32 7.77
N SER A 287 3.02 -25.20 9.00
CA SER A 287 4.28 -24.47 9.20
C SER A 287 5.46 -25.28 8.67
N LEU A 288 6.53 -24.61 8.22
CA LEU A 288 7.81 -25.24 7.88
C LEU A 288 8.54 -25.84 9.11
N ASP A 289 7.85 -25.99 10.24
CA ASP A 289 8.42 -26.54 11.47
C ASP A 289 8.76 -28.01 11.25
N GLY A 290 10.04 -28.28 10.96
CA GLY A 290 10.60 -29.62 10.81
C GLY A 290 10.80 -30.09 9.36
N GLN A 291 10.23 -29.41 8.35
CA GLN A 291 10.51 -29.69 6.94
C GLN A 291 11.39 -28.59 6.35
N ARG A 292 12.66 -28.94 6.07
CA ARG A 292 13.59 -28.04 5.38
C ARG A 292 13.34 -28.12 3.89
N VAL A 293 13.14 -26.97 3.26
CA VAL A 293 13.13 -26.86 1.81
C VAL A 293 14.50 -27.28 1.29
N THR A 294 14.56 -28.31 0.46
CA THR A 294 15.82 -28.85 -0.07
C THR A 294 16.32 -28.09 -1.30
N LEU A 295 15.51 -27.19 -1.85
CA LEU A 295 15.83 -26.37 -3.02
C LEU A 295 17.15 -25.58 -2.85
N LYS A 296 17.81 -25.33 -3.98
CA LYS A 296 18.97 -24.46 -4.15
C LYS A 296 18.69 -23.51 -5.31
N ASP A 297 19.30 -22.33 -5.28
CA ASP A 297 19.16 -21.29 -6.31
C ASP A 297 17.69 -20.88 -6.57
N HIS A 298 16.84 -21.07 -5.56
CA HIS A 298 15.43 -20.70 -5.59
C HIS A 298 15.20 -19.30 -5.06
N VAL A 299 14.03 -18.73 -5.36
CA VAL A 299 13.60 -17.43 -4.82
C VAL A 299 12.73 -17.65 -3.57
N VAL A 300 13.07 -16.97 -2.48
CA VAL A 300 12.22 -16.97 -1.28
C VAL A 300 11.36 -15.71 -1.29
N ILE A 301 10.03 -15.87 -1.42
CA ILE A 301 9.07 -14.76 -1.41
C ILE A 301 8.49 -14.63 0.00
N LEU A 302 8.64 -13.46 0.61
CA LEU A 302 8.03 -13.14 1.91
C LEU A 302 6.77 -12.32 1.69
N GLY A 303 5.61 -12.95 1.91
CA GLY A 303 4.28 -12.39 1.70
C GLY A 303 3.65 -12.79 0.35
N TYR A 304 2.36 -13.11 0.39
CA TYR A 304 1.53 -13.56 -0.74
C TYR A 304 0.35 -12.60 -0.98
N GLY A 305 0.62 -11.30 -0.90
CA GLY A 305 -0.28 -10.26 -1.40
C GLY A 305 -0.26 -10.14 -2.92
N ILE A 306 -0.76 -9.02 -3.46
CA ILE A 306 -0.80 -8.78 -4.92
C ILE A 306 0.59 -8.92 -5.55
N GLY A 307 1.62 -8.27 -4.99
CA GLY A 307 2.99 -8.36 -5.48
C GLY A 307 3.57 -9.78 -5.37
N GLY A 308 3.29 -10.49 -4.28
CA GLY A 308 3.77 -11.86 -4.07
C GLY A 308 3.12 -12.87 -5.01
N GLN A 309 1.83 -12.69 -5.30
CA GLN A 309 1.09 -13.48 -6.28
C GLN A 309 1.63 -13.28 -7.69
N LEU A 310 1.86 -12.01 -8.08
CA LEU A 310 2.46 -11.69 -9.38
C LEU A 310 3.85 -12.31 -9.52
N LEU A 311 4.71 -12.16 -8.50
CA LEU A 311 6.04 -12.77 -8.50
C LEU A 311 5.98 -14.30 -8.60
N ALA A 312 5.13 -14.95 -7.80
CA ALA A 312 4.97 -16.40 -7.83
C ALA A 312 4.49 -16.89 -9.20
N GLN A 313 3.54 -16.18 -9.81
CA GLN A 313 3.06 -16.48 -11.15
C GLN A 313 4.17 -16.33 -12.19
N SER A 314 4.86 -15.19 -12.23
CA SER A 314 5.94 -14.94 -13.19
C SER A 314 7.09 -15.94 -13.05
N LEU A 315 7.47 -16.30 -11.82
CA LEU A 315 8.52 -17.30 -11.59
C LEU A 315 8.06 -18.71 -12.01
N SER A 316 6.79 -19.04 -11.81
CA SER A 316 6.21 -20.29 -12.29
C SER A 316 6.21 -20.39 -13.81
N GLU A 317 5.84 -19.32 -14.51
CA GLU A 317 5.85 -19.24 -15.97
C GLU A 317 7.27 -19.40 -16.53
N LEU A 318 8.28 -18.85 -15.83
CA LEU A 318 9.69 -18.97 -16.18
C LEU A 318 10.37 -20.24 -15.65
N SER A 319 9.62 -21.15 -14.99
CA SER A 319 10.16 -22.37 -14.37
C SER A 319 11.30 -22.12 -13.37
N VAL A 320 11.30 -20.95 -12.73
CA VAL A 320 12.26 -20.62 -11.66
C VAL A 320 11.72 -21.16 -10.33
N PRO A 321 12.47 -22.03 -9.62
CA PRO A 321 12.02 -22.55 -8.34
C PRO A 321 11.80 -21.44 -7.31
N TYR A 322 10.71 -21.49 -6.57
CA TYR A 322 10.42 -20.52 -5.50
C TYR A 322 9.72 -21.18 -4.31
N VAL A 323 9.79 -20.52 -3.16
CA VAL A 323 9.00 -20.85 -1.97
C VAL A 323 8.42 -19.58 -1.36
N ILE A 324 7.18 -19.65 -0.91
CA ILE A 324 6.47 -18.50 -0.34
C ILE A 324 6.24 -18.69 1.15
N LEU A 325 6.55 -17.66 1.93
CA LEU A 325 6.26 -17.59 3.36
C LEU A 325 5.17 -16.55 3.62
N GLU A 326 4.04 -16.99 4.16
CA GLU A 326 2.87 -16.14 4.41
C GLU A 326 2.34 -16.31 5.84
N LEU A 327 1.96 -15.19 6.46
CA LEU A 327 1.46 -15.15 7.83
C LEU A 327 -0.04 -15.45 7.91
N ASN A 328 -0.79 -15.25 6.82
CA ASN A 328 -2.22 -15.51 6.77
C ASN A 328 -2.51 -16.98 6.42
N GLY A 329 -2.89 -17.78 7.42
CA GLY A 329 -3.22 -19.19 7.23
C GLY A 329 -4.40 -19.47 6.29
N ALA A 330 -5.38 -18.56 6.17
CA ALA A 330 -6.46 -18.73 5.20
C ALA A 330 -5.96 -18.58 3.76
N THR A 331 -5.06 -17.62 3.53
CA THR A 331 -4.37 -17.43 2.25
C THR A 331 -3.53 -18.65 1.90
N VAL A 332 -2.75 -19.17 2.86
CA VAL A 332 -1.93 -20.38 2.69
C VAL A 332 -2.79 -21.56 2.25
N ARG A 333 -3.86 -21.88 2.99
CA ARG A 333 -4.78 -22.99 2.64
C ARG A 333 -5.37 -22.84 1.24
N SER A 334 -5.83 -21.65 0.89
CA SER A 334 -6.42 -21.38 -0.42
C SER A 334 -5.40 -21.53 -1.56
N ALA A 335 -4.16 -21.07 -1.36
CA ALA A 335 -3.12 -21.13 -2.37
C ALA A 335 -2.51 -22.54 -2.51
N MET A 336 -2.36 -23.28 -1.40
CA MET A 336 -1.96 -24.69 -1.44
C MET A 336 -2.97 -25.55 -2.19
N ALA A 337 -4.28 -25.29 -2.04
CA ALA A 337 -5.31 -25.98 -2.82
C ALA A 337 -5.18 -25.76 -4.34
N ARG A 338 -4.43 -24.73 -4.77
CA ARG A 338 -4.09 -24.46 -6.17
C ARG A 338 -2.70 -24.98 -6.57
N GLY A 339 -2.03 -25.75 -5.71
CA GLY A 339 -0.69 -26.29 -5.96
C GLY A 339 0.46 -25.29 -5.82
N VAL A 340 0.24 -24.12 -5.22
CA VAL A 340 1.30 -23.13 -4.99
C VAL A 340 2.22 -23.59 -3.87
N ASN A 341 3.54 -23.47 -4.07
CA ASN A 341 4.55 -23.77 -3.04
C ASN A 341 4.60 -22.66 -1.96
N ILE A 342 3.69 -22.74 -1.00
CA ILE A 342 3.47 -21.72 0.04
C ILE A 342 3.34 -22.38 1.42
N HIS A 343 3.93 -21.74 2.42
CA HIS A 343 3.90 -22.21 3.80
C HIS A 343 3.50 -21.11 4.76
N TYR A 344 2.88 -21.52 5.87
CA TYR A 344 2.58 -20.62 6.96
C TYR A 344 3.84 -20.28 7.76
N ALA A 345 4.19 -18.99 7.87
CA ALA A 345 5.39 -18.56 8.60
C ALA A 345 5.31 -17.10 9.06
N ASP A 346 5.81 -16.83 10.28
CA ASP A 346 6.18 -15.47 10.70
C ASP A 346 7.63 -15.18 10.31
N VAL A 347 7.80 -14.49 9.19
CA VAL A 347 9.09 -14.11 8.60
C VAL A 347 9.89 -13.08 9.40
N SER A 348 9.36 -12.57 10.52
CA SER A 348 10.13 -11.78 11.47
C SER A 348 10.96 -12.63 12.44
N ALA A 349 10.76 -13.94 12.44
CA ALA A 349 11.55 -14.91 13.19
C ALA A 349 12.58 -15.59 12.27
N PRO A 350 13.79 -15.90 12.77
CA PRO A 350 14.83 -16.52 11.95
C PRO A 350 14.56 -17.99 11.62
N GLU A 351 13.83 -18.74 12.46
CA GLU A 351 13.63 -20.18 12.27
C GLU A 351 12.90 -20.52 10.95
N PRO A 352 11.78 -19.88 10.59
CA PRO A 352 11.10 -20.16 9.31
C PRO A 352 11.91 -19.73 8.09
N LEU A 353 12.71 -18.67 8.21
CA LEU A 353 13.60 -18.21 7.14
C LEU A 353 14.70 -19.26 6.87
N ALA A 354 15.31 -19.79 7.93
CA ALA A 354 16.30 -20.86 7.81
C ALA A 354 15.68 -22.15 7.21
N ALA A 355 14.47 -22.52 7.63
CA ALA A 355 13.75 -23.67 7.08
C ALA A 355 13.41 -23.52 5.58
N ALA A 356 13.14 -22.29 5.13
CA ALA A 356 12.96 -21.95 3.72
C ALA A 356 14.26 -21.95 2.90
N GLY A 357 15.41 -22.14 3.54
CA GLY A 357 16.71 -22.23 2.88
C GLY A 357 17.25 -20.90 2.34
N VAL A 358 17.01 -19.78 3.04
CA VAL A 358 17.48 -18.44 2.62
C VAL A 358 18.99 -18.35 2.36
N GLU A 359 19.80 -19.18 3.03
CA GLU A 359 21.26 -19.27 2.82
C GLU A 359 21.64 -19.80 1.43
N ARG A 360 20.76 -20.60 0.82
CA ARG A 360 20.96 -21.25 -0.49
C ARG A 360 20.08 -20.65 -1.59
N ALA A 361 19.36 -19.57 -1.27
CA ALA A 361 18.46 -18.90 -2.19
C ALA A 361 19.25 -18.01 -3.17
N ALA A 362 18.78 -17.93 -4.40
CA ALA A 362 19.32 -16.99 -5.39
C ALA A 362 18.96 -15.53 -5.02
N ALA A 363 17.78 -15.33 -4.44
CA ALA A 363 17.32 -14.03 -3.94
C ALA A 363 16.20 -14.20 -2.90
N VAL A 364 16.07 -13.21 -2.03
CA VAL A 364 14.92 -13.06 -1.12
C VAL A 364 14.13 -11.82 -1.51
N VAL A 365 12.82 -11.98 -1.70
CA VAL A 365 11.92 -10.88 -2.09
C VAL A 365 10.89 -10.63 -0.99
N ALA A 366 11.04 -9.52 -0.27
CA ALA A 366 10.15 -9.11 0.81
C ALA A 366 9.05 -8.17 0.31
N VAL A 367 7.84 -8.71 0.15
CA VAL A 367 6.65 -7.98 -0.33
C VAL A 367 5.56 -7.89 0.75
N ILE A 368 5.97 -7.57 1.97
CA ILE A 368 5.14 -7.53 3.18
C ILE A 368 4.55 -6.12 3.36
N SER A 369 3.27 -6.02 3.75
CA SER A 369 2.58 -4.72 3.94
C SER A 369 2.84 -4.07 5.30
N ASP A 370 3.32 -4.84 6.27
CA ASP A 370 3.71 -4.35 7.60
C ASP A 370 5.17 -3.87 7.54
N PRO A 371 5.44 -2.55 7.67
CA PRO A 371 6.79 -2.01 7.56
C PRO A 371 7.73 -2.52 8.66
N ASP A 372 7.23 -2.70 9.89
CA ASP A 372 8.01 -3.22 11.03
C ASP A 372 8.33 -4.71 10.86
N ALA A 373 7.42 -5.48 10.24
CA ALA A 373 7.68 -6.88 9.88
C ALA A 373 8.70 -6.98 8.75
N SER A 374 8.59 -6.12 7.73
CA SER A 374 9.52 -6.09 6.60
C SER A 374 10.94 -5.79 7.05
N GLU A 375 11.15 -4.74 7.86
CA GLU A 375 12.48 -4.41 8.37
C GLU A 375 13.08 -5.53 9.23
N ARG A 376 12.27 -6.16 10.08
CA ARG A 376 12.74 -7.30 10.89
C ARG A 376 13.10 -8.51 10.04
N ALA A 377 12.30 -8.80 9.00
CA ALA A 377 12.60 -9.87 8.07
C ALA A 377 13.91 -9.60 7.33
N VAL A 378 14.13 -8.38 6.83
CA VAL A 378 15.39 -7.99 6.17
C VAL A 378 16.58 -8.18 7.12
N LYS A 379 16.50 -7.72 8.38
CA LYS A 379 17.56 -7.91 9.37
C LYS A 379 17.83 -9.38 9.66
N ALA A 380 16.78 -10.19 9.80
CA ALA A 380 16.89 -11.61 10.07
C ALA A 380 17.53 -12.35 8.88
N VAL A 381 17.09 -12.06 7.65
CA VAL A 381 17.68 -12.62 6.42
C VAL A 381 19.14 -12.22 6.30
N ARG A 382 19.49 -10.94 6.49
CA ARG A 382 20.89 -10.48 6.39
C ARG A 382 21.78 -11.12 7.46
N THR A 383 21.23 -11.45 8.62
CA THR A 383 21.96 -12.16 9.69
C THR A 383 22.22 -13.63 9.32
N LEU A 384 21.24 -14.31 8.73
CA LEU A 384 21.34 -15.71 8.32
C LEU A 384 22.16 -15.89 7.04
N ALA A 385 21.95 -15.02 6.06
CA ALA A 385 22.54 -15.07 4.73
C ALA A 385 23.17 -13.71 4.37
N PRO A 386 24.43 -13.44 4.79
CA PRO A 386 25.07 -12.14 4.63
C PRO A 386 25.26 -11.68 3.19
N GLU A 387 25.27 -12.58 2.21
CA GLU A 387 25.53 -12.27 0.80
C GLU A 387 24.26 -12.35 -0.08
N VAL A 388 23.13 -12.87 0.43
CA VAL A 388 21.95 -13.04 -0.42
C VAL A 388 21.40 -11.67 -0.87
N PRO A 389 21.04 -11.52 -2.16
CA PRO A 389 20.31 -10.35 -2.62
C PRO A 389 18.94 -10.27 -1.95
N ILE A 390 18.65 -9.13 -1.33
CA ILE A 390 17.35 -8.87 -0.69
C ILE A 390 16.66 -7.73 -1.43
N ILE A 391 15.56 -8.04 -2.11
CA ILE A 391 14.69 -7.06 -2.76
C ILE A 391 13.49 -6.86 -1.86
N THR A 392 13.22 -5.65 -1.40
CA THR A 392 12.05 -5.35 -0.58
C THR A 392 11.22 -4.27 -1.23
N ARG A 393 9.90 -4.34 -1.06
CA ARG A 393 9.03 -3.20 -1.32
C ARG A 393 8.81 -2.38 -0.06
N THR A 394 8.45 -1.12 -0.24
CA THR A 394 7.97 -0.24 0.80
C THR A 394 6.99 0.76 0.21
N ARG A 395 6.15 1.36 1.05
CA ARG A 395 5.15 2.31 0.52
C ARG A 395 5.79 3.66 0.21
N TYR A 396 6.56 4.17 1.17
CA TYR A 396 7.09 5.52 1.14
C TYR A 396 8.60 5.53 0.92
N ARG A 397 9.09 6.55 0.20
CA ARG A 397 10.52 6.73 -0.08
C ARG A 397 11.38 6.75 1.20
N LEU A 398 10.91 7.39 2.26
CA LEU A 398 11.65 7.51 3.52
C LEU A 398 11.88 6.15 4.21
N GLU A 399 10.94 5.22 4.05
CA GLU A 399 11.07 3.86 4.60
C GLU A 399 12.11 3.03 3.83
N ALA A 400 12.36 3.34 2.55
CA ALA A 400 13.33 2.63 1.71
C ALA A 400 14.76 2.83 2.26
N GLU A 401 15.08 4.01 2.76
CA GLU A 401 16.37 4.31 3.40
C GLU A 401 16.58 3.45 4.64
N ARG A 402 15.55 3.30 5.48
CA ARG A 402 15.58 2.46 6.68
C ARG A 402 15.76 0.98 6.33
N LEU A 403 15.12 0.49 5.26
CA LEU A 403 15.26 -0.88 4.79
C LEU A 403 16.63 -1.15 4.17
N ALA A 404 17.19 -0.19 3.42
CA ALA A 404 18.55 -0.28 2.91
C ALA A 404 19.56 -0.34 4.06
N ALA A 405 19.40 0.52 5.07
CA ALA A 405 20.23 0.49 6.30
C ALA A 405 20.06 -0.82 7.11
N ALA A 406 18.89 -1.44 7.04
CA ALA A 406 18.63 -2.75 7.64
C ALA A 406 19.29 -3.92 6.89
N GLY A 407 19.84 -3.68 5.70
CA GLY A 407 20.56 -4.66 4.90
C GLY A 407 19.87 -5.08 3.61
N ALA A 408 18.80 -4.40 3.17
CA ALA A 408 18.20 -4.67 1.87
C ALA A 408 19.16 -4.28 0.74
N THR A 409 19.27 -5.13 -0.29
CA THR A 409 20.06 -4.83 -1.50
C THR A 409 19.36 -3.80 -2.37
N LEU A 410 18.02 -3.90 -2.46
CA LEU A 410 17.18 -2.95 -3.18
C LEU A 410 15.88 -2.75 -2.39
N ALA A 411 15.58 -1.51 -2.02
CA ALA A 411 14.28 -1.13 -1.46
C ALA A 411 13.48 -0.30 -2.47
N VAL A 412 12.43 -0.91 -3.03
CA VAL A 412 11.55 -0.30 -4.04
C VAL A 412 10.41 0.45 -3.33
N ALA A 413 10.36 1.77 -3.49
CA ALA A 413 9.27 2.58 -2.96
C ALA A 413 8.11 2.68 -3.95
N GLU A 414 6.94 2.16 -3.57
CA GLU A 414 5.72 2.14 -4.39
C GLU A 414 5.33 3.56 -4.85
N GLU A 415 5.37 4.54 -3.94
CA GLU A 415 5.06 5.94 -4.26
C GLU A 415 5.95 6.52 -5.36
N LEU A 416 7.25 6.19 -5.33
CA LEU A 416 8.21 6.68 -6.32
C LEU A 416 7.99 6.01 -7.67
N GLU A 417 7.95 4.67 -7.71
CA GLU A 417 7.78 3.95 -8.98
C GLU A 417 6.43 4.24 -9.62
N ALA A 418 5.35 4.36 -8.84
CA ALA A 418 4.05 4.79 -9.36
C ALA A 418 4.10 6.20 -9.95
N SER A 419 4.81 7.13 -9.31
CA SER A 419 4.97 8.50 -9.82
C SER A 419 5.79 8.53 -11.12
N LEU A 420 6.85 7.71 -11.21
CA LEU A 420 7.66 7.59 -12.41
C LEU A 420 6.87 6.99 -13.58
N GLU A 421 6.01 6.00 -13.31
CA GLU A 421 5.14 5.41 -14.33
C GLU A 421 4.10 6.42 -14.83
N VAL A 422 3.44 7.17 -13.94
CA VAL A 422 2.51 8.24 -14.33
C VAL A 422 3.20 9.29 -15.19
N MET A 423 4.42 9.69 -14.83
CA MET A 423 5.22 10.61 -15.63
C MET A 423 5.57 10.03 -17.01
N SER A 424 6.01 8.76 -17.07
CA SER A 424 6.31 8.06 -18.32
C SER A 424 5.11 8.06 -19.28
N GLN A 425 3.93 7.70 -18.76
CA GLN A 425 2.67 7.69 -19.52
C GLN A 425 2.27 9.09 -20.02
N LEU A 426 2.45 10.13 -19.20
CA LEU A 426 2.22 11.51 -19.61
C LEU A 426 3.16 11.94 -20.74
N LEU A 427 4.46 11.68 -20.60
CA LEU A 427 5.45 12.05 -21.61
C LEU A 427 5.24 11.30 -22.93
N ALA A 428 4.84 10.03 -22.87
CA ALA A 428 4.45 9.26 -24.04
C ALA A 428 3.24 9.90 -24.75
N ARG A 429 2.22 10.37 -24.01
CA ARG A 429 1.08 11.11 -24.58
C ARG A 429 1.44 12.47 -25.17
N LEU A 430 2.49 13.09 -24.66
CA LEU A 430 3.07 14.32 -25.22
C LEU A 430 4.00 14.03 -26.42
N HIS A 431 4.08 12.79 -26.89
CA HIS A 431 4.91 12.35 -28.01
C HIS A 431 6.41 12.60 -27.80
N ILE A 432 6.87 12.58 -26.54
CA ILE A 432 8.29 12.63 -26.22
C ILE A 432 8.93 11.28 -26.59
N PRO A 433 10.10 11.27 -27.28
CA PRO A 433 10.78 10.03 -27.66
C PRO A 433 11.09 9.12 -26.47
N GLY A 434 10.84 7.81 -26.62
CA GLY A 434 10.96 6.83 -25.53
C GLY A 434 12.35 6.77 -24.88
N ASN A 435 13.42 6.90 -25.66
CA ASN A 435 14.80 6.97 -25.16
C ASN A 435 15.04 8.17 -24.23
N VAL A 436 14.37 9.31 -24.48
CA VAL A 436 14.44 10.49 -23.60
C VAL A 436 13.65 10.25 -22.32
N VAL A 437 12.46 9.64 -22.43
CA VAL A 437 11.63 9.27 -21.28
C VAL A 437 12.37 8.28 -20.37
N GLU A 438 12.96 7.23 -20.94
CA GLU A 438 13.76 6.23 -20.21
C GLU A 438 14.95 6.88 -19.50
N THR A 439 15.70 7.74 -20.20
CA THR A 439 16.84 8.46 -19.60
C THR A 439 16.40 9.35 -18.44
N LEU A 440 15.26 10.04 -18.59
CA LEU A 440 14.70 10.93 -17.57
C LEU A 440 14.21 10.13 -16.35
N VAL A 441 13.47 9.03 -16.56
CA VAL A 441 13.01 8.12 -15.51
C VAL A 441 14.20 7.52 -14.76
N ASP A 442 15.23 7.05 -15.46
CA ASP A 442 16.43 6.49 -14.85
C ASP A 442 17.23 7.55 -14.06
N ASN A 443 17.26 8.81 -14.52
CA ASN A 443 17.83 9.92 -13.76
C ASN A 443 17.09 10.15 -12.45
N TYR A 444 15.75 10.25 -12.50
CA TYR A 444 14.95 10.44 -11.29
C TYR A 444 15.05 9.24 -10.34
N ARG A 445 15.07 8.01 -10.86
CA ARG A 445 15.27 6.81 -10.05
C ARG A 445 16.64 6.82 -9.36
N ARG A 446 17.70 7.32 -10.00
CA ARG A 446 19.03 7.47 -9.36
C ARG A 446 19.08 8.57 -8.31
N VAL A 447 18.45 9.71 -8.56
CA VAL A 447 18.49 10.88 -7.65
C VAL A 447 17.56 10.69 -6.45
N LEU A 448 16.36 10.15 -6.68
CA LEU A 448 15.33 9.99 -5.66
C LEU A 448 15.34 8.60 -5.01
N GLY A 449 15.81 7.58 -5.73
CA GLY A 449 15.98 6.23 -5.22
C GLY A 449 17.29 6.11 -4.46
N THR A 450 17.22 6.18 -3.13
CA THR A 450 18.37 6.05 -2.22
C THR A 450 19.04 4.67 -2.21
N SER A 451 18.57 3.71 -3.01
CA SER A 451 19.10 2.34 -3.09
C SER A 451 20.02 2.07 -4.29
N ALA A 452 20.42 3.09 -5.07
CA ALA A 452 21.31 2.89 -6.23
C ALA A 452 22.81 2.72 -5.88
N ARG A 453 23.17 2.42 -4.62
CA ARG A 453 24.52 1.91 -4.29
C ARG A 453 24.44 0.39 -4.17
N ARG A 454 24.74 -0.32 -5.28
CA ARG A 454 24.93 -1.79 -5.42
C ARG A 454 23.73 -2.67 -5.84
N ALA A 455 22.70 -2.16 -6.52
CA ALA A 455 21.80 -3.03 -7.28
C ALA A 455 22.34 -3.20 -8.70
N SER A 456 22.99 -4.34 -8.95
CA SER A 456 23.32 -4.82 -10.29
C SER A 456 22.02 -4.88 -11.11
N ARG A 457 21.85 -3.95 -12.07
CA ARG A 457 21.11 -4.29 -13.29
C ARG A 457 21.84 -5.52 -13.87
N ALA A 458 21.10 -6.51 -14.41
CA ALA A 458 21.68 -7.38 -15.42
C ALA A 458 22.44 -6.46 -16.38
N LYS A 459 23.76 -6.65 -16.48
CA LYS A 459 24.70 -5.69 -17.07
C LYS A 459 24.14 -5.28 -18.43
N ALA A 460 23.52 -4.10 -18.50
CA ALA A 460 23.28 -3.46 -19.78
C ALA A 460 24.69 -3.21 -20.27
N ILE A 461 25.14 -4.01 -21.25
CA ILE A 461 26.52 -3.97 -21.75
C ILE A 461 26.72 -2.51 -22.18
N PRO A 462 27.55 -1.75 -21.46
CA PRO A 462 27.88 -0.38 -21.84
C PRO A 462 28.38 -0.38 -23.29
N LEU A 463 28.11 0.67 -24.06
CA LEU A 463 28.52 0.71 -25.47
C LEU A 463 30.04 0.47 -25.62
N ASP A 464 30.82 0.87 -24.62
CA ASP A 464 32.26 0.68 -24.41
C ASP A 464 32.70 -0.75 -24.03
N GLU A 465 31.78 -1.64 -23.66
CA GLU A 465 32.02 -3.07 -23.44
C GLU A 465 31.52 -3.95 -24.60
N LEU A 466 30.94 -3.36 -25.66
CA LEU A 466 30.76 -4.08 -26.92
C LEU A 466 32.14 -4.50 -27.43
N PRO A 467 32.27 -5.70 -28.06
CA PRO A 467 33.53 -6.11 -28.65
C PRO A 467 34.06 -4.99 -29.56
N LYS A 468 35.35 -4.65 -29.47
CA LYS A 468 35.95 -3.56 -30.27
C LYS A 468 35.66 -3.75 -31.77
N GLU A 469 35.49 -4.99 -32.22
CA GLU A 469 35.11 -5.31 -33.60
C GLU A 469 33.74 -4.71 -34.03
N VAL A 470 32.82 -4.45 -33.09
CA VAL A 470 31.49 -3.87 -33.34
C VAL A 470 31.51 -2.33 -33.29
N LEU A 471 32.39 -1.74 -32.48
CA LEU A 471 32.56 -0.29 -32.35
C LEU A 471 33.49 0.31 -33.40
N ASP A 472 34.53 -0.44 -33.78
CA ASP A 472 35.56 -0.03 -34.74
C ASP A 472 35.25 -0.52 -36.17
N ALA A 473 34.07 -1.10 -36.42
CA ALA A 473 33.66 -1.51 -37.76
C ALA A 473 33.87 -0.33 -38.73
N PRO A 474 34.85 -0.41 -39.64
CA PRO A 474 35.38 0.78 -40.29
C PRO A 474 34.31 1.40 -41.18
N VAL A 475 33.82 2.59 -40.80
CA VAL A 475 32.95 3.37 -41.69
C VAL A 475 33.84 4.11 -42.67
N SER A 476 33.83 3.65 -43.92
CA SER A 476 34.65 4.24 -44.97
C SER A 476 33.79 5.06 -45.93
N SER A 477 34.21 6.29 -46.21
CA SER A 477 33.59 7.10 -47.27
C SER A 477 34.25 6.78 -48.62
N PHE A 478 33.41 6.64 -49.65
CA PHE A 478 33.84 6.50 -51.03
C PHE A 478 33.04 7.47 -51.90
N ARG A 479 33.74 8.39 -52.57
CA ARG A 479 33.12 9.34 -53.50
C ARG A 479 33.00 8.71 -54.88
N LEU A 480 31.79 8.66 -55.42
CA LEU A 480 31.54 8.12 -56.76
C LEU A 480 32.06 9.06 -57.85
N ALA A 481 32.96 8.56 -58.69
CA ALA A 481 33.40 9.23 -59.90
C ALA A 481 32.26 9.32 -60.93
N GLN A 482 32.35 10.25 -61.88
CA GLN A 482 31.29 10.47 -62.89
C GLN A 482 31.08 9.25 -63.81
N ASP A 483 32.11 8.45 -64.01
CA ASP A 483 32.17 7.25 -64.86
C ASP A 483 32.00 5.94 -64.06
N ALA A 484 31.78 6.01 -62.76
CA ALA A 484 31.64 4.83 -61.91
C ALA A 484 30.42 3.98 -62.31
N TRP A 485 30.61 2.65 -62.36
CA TRP A 485 29.56 1.70 -62.75
C TRP A 485 28.29 1.82 -61.91
N ALA A 486 28.39 2.20 -60.64
CA ALA A 486 27.23 2.35 -59.77
C ALA A 486 26.32 3.56 -60.11
N VAL A 487 26.80 4.54 -60.88
CA VAL A 487 26.03 5.75 -61.22
C VAL A 487 24.80 5.39 -62.05
N GLY A 488 23.63 5.87 -61.62
CA GLY A 488 22.33 5.62 -62.23
C GLY A 488 21.68 4.28 -61.84
N ARG A 489 22.33 3.46 -61.02
CA ARG A 489 21.79 2.17 -60.54
C ARG A 489 21.24 2.29 -59.13
N THR A 490 20.22 1.49 -58.83
CA THR A 490 19.66 1.40 -57.48
C THR A 490 20.49 0.48 -56.59
N LEU A 491 20.47 0.70 -55.28
CA LEU A 491 21.18 -0.16 -54.32
C LEU A 491 20.72 -1.64 -54.42
N GLN A 492 19.45 -1.88 -54.73
CA GLN A 492 18.92 -3.21 -54.97
C GLN A 492 19.48 -3.86 -56.24
N ALA A 493 19.71 -3.07 -57.30
CA ALA A 493 20.30 -3.57 -58.55
C ALA A 493 21.81 -3.84 -58.43
N ILE A 494 22.48 -3.12 -57.53
CA ILE A 494 23.91 -3.31 -57.23
C ILE A 494 24.12 -4.55 -56.34
N ASP A 495 23.14 -4.86 -55.48
CA ASP A 495 23.16 -5.97 -54.52
C ASP A 495 24.46 -6.05 -53.70
N LEU A 496 24.90 -4.87 -53.22
CA LEU A 496 26.22 -4.65 -52.64
C LEU A 496 26.50 -5.59 -51.46
N ARG A 497 25.56 -5.70 -50.52
CA ARG A 497 25.74 -6.49 -49.29
C ARG A 497 25.90 -7.98 -49.57
N ASN A 498 25.10 -8.53 -50.48
CA ASN A 498 25.21 -9.96 -50.82
C ASN A 498 26.47 -10.24 -51.65
N SER A 499 26.90 -9.27 -52.45
CA SER A 499 28.07 -9.43 -53.34
C SER A 499 29.41 -9.22 -52.62
N THR A 500 29.46 -8.37 -51.59
CA THR A 500 30.74 -7.94 -50.98
C THR A 500 30.76 -7.94 -49.46
N GLY A 501 29.66 -8.25 -48.76
CA GLY A 501 29.56 -8.19 -47.30
C GLY A 501 29.33 -6.78 -46.72
N ALA A 502 29.79 -5.73 -47.41
CA ALA A 502 29.65 -4.35 -46.98
C ALA A 502 28.21 -3.80 -47.11
N THR A 503 27.80 -2.96 -46.17
CA THR A 503 26.47 -2.33 -46.13
C THR A 503 26.57 -0.82 -46.31
N VAL A 504 25.67 -0.22 -47.09
CA VAL A 504 25.57 1.24 -47.23
C VAL A 504 24.87 1.82 -46.00
N LEU A 505 25.59 2.62 -45.22
CA LEU A 505 25.08 3.29 -44.02
C LEU A 505 24.36 4.60 -44.37
N ALA A 506 24.96 5.39 -45.25
CA ALA A 506 24.44 6.69 -45.68
C ALA A 506 24.98 7.07 -47.06
N VAL A 507 24.25 7.93 -47.76
CA VAL A 507 24.71 8.59 -48.98
C VAL A 507 24.57 10.10 -48.79
N ARG A 508 25.67 10.83 -48.99
CA ARG A 508 25.67 12.29 -48.92
C ARG A 508 25.85 12.89 -50.32
N ARG A 509 24.94 13.79 -50.67
CA ARG A 509 24.96 14.58 -51.90
C ARG A 509 24.86 16.07 -51.56
N ALA A 510 25.03 16.94 -52.56
CA ALA A 510 24.91 18.39 -52.38
C ALA A 510 23.55 18.83 -51.79
N SER A 511 22.47 18.06 -52.00
CA SER A 511 21.13 18.35 -51.47
C SER A 511 20.85 17.81 -50.07
N GLY A 512 21.80 17.14 -49.42
CA GLY A 512 21.64 16.58 -48.08
C GLY A 512 22.20 15.16 -47.91
N THR A 513 22.14 14.65 -46.69
CA THR A 513 22.55 13.27 -46.35
C THR A 513 21.32 12.40 -46.14
N THR A 514 21.24 11.29 -46.86
CA THR A 514 20.21 10.26 -46.65
C THR A 514 20.84 9.12 -45.85
N THR A 515 20.39 8.97 -44.60
CA THR A 515 20.79 7.86 -43.74
C THR A 515 19.91 6.64 -44.04
N SER A 516 20.49 5.44 -44.03
CA SER A 516 19.80 4.17 -44.32
C SER A 516 18.96 4.19 -45.63
N PRO A 517 19.61 4.43 -46.80
CA PRO A 517 18.90 4.51 -48.08
C PRO A 517 18.21 3.17 -48.41
N HIS A 518 16.96 3.26 -48.87
CA HIS A 518 16.17 2.09 -49.29
C HIS A 518 16.73 1.44 -50.57
N GLY A 519 16.42 0.18 -50.84
CA GLY A 519 16.94 -0.55 -52.01
C GLY A 519 16.63 0.11 -53.37
N SER A 520 15.55 0.90 -53.46
CA SER A 520 15.18 1.66 -54.66
C SER A 520 15.97 2.97 -54.86
N PHE A 521 16.85 3.33 -53.92
CA PHE A 521 17.65 4.56 -53.99
C PHE A 521 18.71 4.45 -55.09
N ALA A 522 18.67 5.36 -56.06
CA ALA A 522 19.62 5.42 -57.17
C ALA A 522 20.84 6.29 -56.82
N LEU A 523 22.04 5.77 -57.06
CA LEU A 523 23.28 6.48 -56.83
C LEU A 523 23.57 7.46 -57.97
N ALA A 524 24.09 8.64 -57.65
CA ALA A 524 24.45 9.68 -58.59
C ALA A 524 25.96 9.95 -58.58
N SER A 525 26.46 10.61 -59.64
CA SER A 525 27.84 11.08 -59.69
C SER A 525 28.13 12.07 -58.54
N ALA A 526 29.32 11.99 -57.95
CA ALA A 526 29.76 12.81 -56.81
C ALA A 526 29.03 12.56 -55.49
N ASP A 527 28.26 11.48 -55.38
CA ASP A 527 27.74 11.00 -54.10
C ASP A 527 28.90 10.48 -53.22
N ASP A 528 28.91 10.88 -51.96
CA ASP A 528 29.75 10.28 -50.91
C ASP A 528 28.98 9.12 -50.28
N VAL A 529 29.35 7.89 -50.60
CA VAL A 529 28.76 6.67 -50.07
C VAL A 529 29.54 6.23 -48.83
N PHE A 530 28.85 6.10 -47.69
CA PHE A 530 29.42 5.59 -46.44
C PHE A 530 29.14 4.10 -46.33
N LEU A 531 30.22 3.31 -46.27
CA LEU A 531 30.20 1.85 -46.24
C LEU A 531 30.61 1.34 -44.87
N LEU A 532 29.89 0.36 -44.36
CA LEU A 532 30.19 -0.38 -43.13
C LEU A 532 30.52 -1.83 -43.48
N GLY A 533 31.66 -2.34 -43.02
CA GLY A 533 32.10 -3.73 -43.22
C GLY A 533 33.58 -3.89 -42.83
N ASP A 534 34.12 -5.10 -42.94
CA ASP A 534 35.56 -5.33 -42.74
C ASP A 534 36.37 -4.70 -43.89
N ASP A 535 37.68 -4.49 -43.69
CA ASP A 535 38.55 -3.88 -44.72
C ASP A 535 38.51 -4.60 -46.08
N SER A 536 38.41 -5.94 -46.06
CA SER A 536 38.25 -6.75 -47.28
C SER A 536 36.94 -6.46 -48.01
N ASP A 537 35.86 -6.31 -47.26
CA ASP A 537 34.51 -6.12 -47.76
C ASP A 537 34.35 -4.72 -48.34
N ILE A 538 34.97 -3.72 -47.70
CA ILE A 538 35.02 -2.34 -48.17
C ILE A 538 35.83 -2.24 -49.47
N LEU A 539 36.97 -2.93 -49.57
CA LEU A 539 37.78 -2.95 -50.80
C LEU A 539 37.00 -3.55 -51.97
N LEU A 540 36.31 -4.68 -51.73
CA LEU A 540 35.45 -5.32 -52.73
C LEU A 540 34.26 -4.42 -53.10
N ALA A 541 33.64 -3.76 -52.12
CA ALA A 541 32.55 -2.82 -52.35
C ALA A 541 32.97 -1.62 -53.20
N ARG A 542 34.14 -1.04 -52.93
CA ARG A 542 34.70 0.07 -53.73
C ARG A 542 34.96 -0.35 -55.17
N ALA A 543 35.56 -1.53 -55.37
CA ALA A 543 35.79 -2.07 -56.71
C ALA A 543 34.48 -2.35 -57.45
N LEU A 544 33.47 -2.91 -56.76
CA LEU A 544 32.15 -3.15 -57.34
C LEU A 544 31.44 -1.85 -57.72
N LEU A 545 31.53 -0.81 -56.88
CA LEU A 545 30.92 0.49 -57.13
C LEU A 545 31.61 1.25 -58.28
N ALA A 546 32.93 1.11 -58.43
CA ALA A 546 33.72 1.74 -59.48
C ALA A 546 33.61 1.00 -60.82
N ASP A 547 33.87 -0.30 -60.83
CA ASP A 547 34.17 -1.08 -62.05
C ASP A 547 33.10 -2.12 -62.39
N GLY A 548 32.16 -2.37 -61.47
CA GLY A 548 31.11 -3.38 -61.62
C GLY A 548 31.59 -4.83 -61.39
N PRO A 549 30.70 -5.83 -61.59
CA PRO A 549 30.91 -7.21 -61.16
C PRO A 549 32.03 -7.99 -61.89
N ARG A 550 32.82 -7.35 -62.77
CA ARG A 550 33.92 -7.98 -63.52
C ARG A 550 35.31 -7.69 -62.95
N ALA A 551 35.44 -6.90 -61.89
CA ALA A 551 36.73 -6.61 -61.26
C ALA A 551 37.18 -7.76 -60.34
N ARG A 552 38.13 -8.59 -60.80
CA ARG A 552 38.83 -9.54 -59.93
C ARG A 552 39.79 -8.78 -59.02
N VAL A 553 39.39 -8.50 -57.78
CA VAL A 553 40.31 -8.07 -56.72
C VAL A 553 40.89 -9.33 -56.08
N VAL A 554 42.19 -9.58 -56.28
CA VAL A 554 42.92 -10.63 -55.54
C VAL A 554 43.36 -10.04 -54.20
N PRO A 555 42.90 -10.54 -53.05
CA PRO A 555 43.38 -10.05 -51.77
C PRO A 555 44.80 -10.57 -51.54
N GLN A 556 45.79 -9.69 -51.42
CA GLN A 556 47.09 -10.06 -50.85
C GLN A 556 46.90 -10.27 -49.34
N ARG A 557 46.88 -11.53 -48.89
CA ARG A 557 46.96 -11.86 -47.46
C ARG A 557 48.35 -11.47 -46.92
N ALA A 558 48.42 -10.43 -46.11
CA ALA A 558 49.54 -10.24 -45.20
C ALA A 558 49.42 -11.27 -44.07
N ALA A 559 50.41 -12.15 -43.96
CA ALA A 559 50.50 -13.10 -42.86
C ALA A 559 50.78 -12.34 -41.56
N HIS A 560 49.86 -12.43 -40.59
CA HIS A 560 50.11 -12.06 -39.21
C HIS A 560 50.36 -13.37 -38.44
N ASP A 561 51.62 -13.59 -38.09
CA ASP A 561 52.10 -14.68 -37.22
C ASP A 561 51.98 -14.21 -35.77
N PRO A 562 51.12 -14.83 -34.93
CA PRO A 562 51.01 -14.49 -33.52
C PRO A 562 51.92 -15.40 -32.69
N THR A 563 53.20 -15.49 -33.01
CA THR A 563 54.22 -16.05 -32.11
C THR A 563 55.58 -15.37 -32.27
N ARG A 564 55.71 -14.14 -31.77
CA ARG A 564 56.97 -13.58 -31.22
C ARG A 564 56.75 -12.32 -30.40
#